data_AF-A0A6B2VA36-F1
#
_entry.id   AF-A0A6B2VA36-F1
#
_cell.length_a   1.000
_cell.length_b   1.000
_cell.length_c   1.000
_cell.angle_alpha   90.00
_cell.angle_beta   90.00
_cell.angle_gamma   90.00
#
_symmetry.space_group_name_H-M   'P 1'
#
loop_
_entity.id
_entity.type
_entity.pdbx_description
1 polymer ?
#
loop_
_entity_poly.entity_id
_entity_poly.type
_entity_poly.pdbx_seq_one_letter_code
_entity_poly.pdbx_strand_id
1 'polypeptide(L)'
;MIAGRGPSPALCLLLVARLPDTSLTVALASGGREFFGWGQDRHLAADLYDALNANTRATGQWNRGKAPKIPPFPRPKSHAKSTKKPAAKRPATVRALYQHFSRR
;
A
#
# COMPACT_ATOMS: atom_id res chain seq x y z
N MET A 1 36.60 -2.46 -10.00
CA MET A 1 35.71 -2.59 -8.81
C MET A 1 35.57 -1.30 -7.99
N ILE A 2 36.33 -0.24 -8.26
CA ILE A 2 36.23 1.07 -7.58
C ILE A 2 36.23 2.14 -8.69
N ALA A 3 35.33 3.11 -8.61
CA ALA A 3 35.31 4.26 -9.51
C ALA A 3 35.60 5.53 -8.70
N GLY A 4 36.85 5.98 -8.70
CA GLY A 4 37.29 7.11 -7.87
C GLY A 4 37.39 6.74 -6.39
N ARG A 5 36.73 7.51 -5.50
CA ARG A 5 36.81 7.32 -4.03
C ARG A 5 35.79 6.34 -3.44
N GLY A 6 35.13 5.53 -4.27
CA GLY A 6 34.08 4.63 -3.79
C GLY A 6 33.77 3.46 -4.73
N PRO A 7 32.88 2.55 -4.29
CA PRO A 7 32.44 1.42 -5.10
C PRO A 7 31.85 1.93 -6.41
N SER A 8 32.20 1.27 -7.52
CA SER A 8 31.71 1.68 -8.84
C SER A 8 30.17 1.60 -8.89
N PRO A 9 29.46 2.59 -9.46
CA PRO A 9 27.99 2.57 -9.54
C PRO A 9 27.42 1.29 -10.16
N ALA A 10 28.09 0.74 -11.17
CA ALA A 10 27.71 -0.54 -11.80
C ALA A 10 27.74 -1.72 -10.81
N LEU A 11 28.70 -1.74 -9.89
CA LEU A 11 28.80 -2.77 -8.86
C LEU A 11 27.66 -2.62 -7.84
N CYS A 12 27.34 -1.40 -7.43
CA CYS A 12 26.20 -1.15 -6.53
C CYS A 12 24.87 -1.61 -7.16
N LEU A 13 24.66 -1.30 -8.44
CA LEU A 13 23.45 -1.74 -9.16
C LEU A 13 23.38 -3.26 -9.32
N LEU A 14 24.50 -3.92 -9.60
CA LEU A 14 24.56 -5.39 -9.68
C LEU A 14 24.20 -6.06 -8.35
N LEU A 15 24.63 -5.49 -7.22
CA LEU A 15 24.27 -5.98 -5.90
C LEU A 15 22.76 -5.78 -5.65
N VAL A 16 22.23 -4.58 -5.89
CA VAL A 16 20.80 -4.27 -5.71
C VAL A 16 19.91 -5.17 -6.57
N ALA A 17 20.29 -5.43 -7.82
CA ALA A 17 19.52 -6.25 -8.76
C ALA A 17 19.43 -7.74 -8.38
N ARG A 18 20.26 -8.22 -7.44
CA ARG A 18 20.25 -9.61 -6.97
C ARG A 18 19.76 -9.75 -5.53
N LEU A 19 19.27 -8.67 -4.93
CA LEU A 19 18.62 -8.78 -3.63
C LEU A 19 17.31 -9.57 -3.75
N PRO A 20 16.98 -10.39 -2.74
CA PRO A 20 15.68 -11.02 -2.66
C PRO A 20 14.54 -9.99 -2.72
N ASP A 21 13.42 -10.39 -3.29
CA ASP A 21 12.17 -9.61 -3.33
C ASP A 21 11.63 -9.26 -1.93
N THR A 22 11.94 -10.08 -0.93
CA THR A 22 11.65 -9.84 0.50
C THR A 22 12.54 -8.79 1.16
N SER A 23 13.59 -8.32 0.48
CA SER A 23 14.60 -7.43 1.07
C SER A 23 14.05 -6.03 1.40
N LEU A 24 14.75 -5.33 2.29
CA LEU A 24 14.35 -3.97 2.70
C LEU A 24 14.40 -2.97 1.54
N THR A 25 15.31 -3.17 0.59
CA THR A 25 15.43 -2.30 -0.59
C THR A 25 14.19 -2.39 -1.48
N VAL A 26 13.71 -3.60 -1.73
CA VAL A 26 12.50 -3.87 -2.52
C VAL A 26 11.26 -3.43 -1.75
N ALA A 27 11.20 -3.65 -0.44
CA ALA A 27 10.11 -3.18 0.40
C ALA A 27 9.96 -1.66 0.38
N LEU A 28 11.07 -0.92 0.49
CA LEU A 28 11.07 0.53 0.39
C LEU A 28 10.63 1.01 -0.99
N ALA A 29 11.10 0.37 -2.06
CA ALA A 29 10.64 0.66 -3.43
C ALA A 29 9.13 0.39 -3.61
N SER A 30 8.59 -0.63 -2.93
CA SER A 30 7.19 -1.05 -3.01
C SER A 30 6.21 -0.20 -2.18
N GLY A 31 6.72 0.73 -1.37
CA GLY A 31 5.89 1.69 -0.65
C GLY A 31 6.04 1.71 0.87
N GLY A 32 7.08 1.08 1.42
CA GLY A 32 7.50 1.31 2.79
C GLY A 32 8.01 0.07 3.53
N ARG A 33 8.45 0.28 4.78
CA ARG A 33 8.99 -0.79 5.63
C ARG A 33 8.00 -1.91 5.94
N GLU A 34 6.70 -1.62 5.84
CA GLU A 34 5.62 -2.60 6.04
C GLU A 34 5.68 -3.77 5.04
N PHE A 35 6.25 -3.55 3.85
CA PHE A 35 6.44 -4.57 2.82
C PHE A 35 7.68 -5.44 3.04
N PHE A 36 8.41 -5.22 4.14
CA PHE A 36 9.57 -6.05 4.44
C PHE A 36 9.16 -7.50 4.71
N GLY A 37 9.83 -8.46 4.07
CA GLY A 37 9.44 -9.86 4.14
C GLY A 37 8.23 -10.24 3.27
N TRP A 38 7.59 -9.28 2.60
CA TRP A 38 6.53 -9.54 1.62
C TRP A 38 7.12 -9.73 0.23
N GLY A 39 7.49 -10.98 -0.05
CA GLY A 39 7.86 -11.42 -1.39
C GLY A 39 6.63 -11.74 -2.24
N GLN A 40 6.88 -12.10 -3.51
CA GLN A 40 5.85 -12.50 -4.47
C GLN A 40 5.00 -13.66 -3.93
N ASP A 41 5.62 -14.65 -3.28
CA ASP A 41 4.93 -15.80 -2.70
C ASP A 41 3.90 -15.40 -1.64
N ARG A 42 4.20 -14.39 -0.82
CA ARG A 42 3.29 -13.90 0.23
C ARG A 42 2.13 -13.12 -0.36
N HIS A 43 2.36 -12.36 -1.44
CA HIS A 43 1.29 -11.73 -2.21
C HIS A 43 0.36 -12.77 -2.85
N LEU A 44 0.93 -13.80 -3.50
CA LEU A 44 0.16 -14.86 -4.13
C LEU A 44 -0.65 -15.68 -3.13
N ALA A 45 -0.07 -16.03 -1.97
CA ALA A 45 -0.79 -16.75 -0.92
C ALA A 45 -1.98 -15.94 -0.36
N ALA A 46 -1.81 -14.63 -0.19
CA ALA A 46 -2.89 -13.73 0.24
C ALA A 46 -4.01 -13.67 -0.81
N ASP A 47 -3.67 -13.56 -2.09
CA ASP A 47 -4.65 -13.55 -3.18
C ASP A 47 -5.38 -14.89 -3.31
N LEU A 48 -4.69 -16.01 -3.13
CA LEU A 48 -5.30 -17.33 -3.13
C LEU A 48 -6.30 -17.48 -1.97
N TYR A 49 -5.92 -17.06 -0.76
CA TYR A 49 -6.82 -17.06 0.39
C TYR A 49 -8.08 -16.24 0.14
N ASP A 50 -7.92 -15.03 -0.39
CA ASP A 50 -9.05 -14.14 -0.67
C ASP A 50 -9.93 -14.67 -1.82
N ALA A 51 -9.34 -15.32 -2.83
CA ALA A 51 -10.07 -15.97 -3.93
C ALA A 51 -10.88 -17.18 -3.44
N LEU A 52 -10.30 -18.02 -2.59
CA LEU A 52 -10.99 -19.16 -1.99
C LEU A 52 -12.16 -18.70 -1.12
N ASN A 53 -11.96 -17.67 -0.31
CA ASN A 53 -13.03 -17.08 0.50
C ASN A 53 -14.13 -16.48 -0.36
N ALA A 54 -13.78 -15.79 -1.44
CA ALA A 54 -14.75 -15.24 -2.39
C ALA A 54 -15.55 -16.35 -3.07
N ASN A 55 -14.89 -17.43 -3.53
CA ASN A 55 -15.57 -18.58 -4.12
C ASN A 55 -16.52 -19.23 -3.11
N THR A 56 -16.04 -19.51 -1.90
CA THR A 56 -16.83 -20.14 -0.82
C THR A 56 -18.06 -19.30 -0.50
N ARG A 57 -17.91 -17.98 -0.45
CA ARG A 57 -19.01 -17.04 -0.22
C ARG A 57 -20.06 -17.10 -1.34
N ALA A 58 -19.61 -17.22 -2.58
CA ALA A 58 -20.45 -17.24 -3.78
C ALA A 58 -21.18 -18.57 -3.98
N THR A 59 -20.53 -19.70 -3.68
CA THR A 59 -21.05 -21.05 -3.98
C THR A 59 -21.69 -21.74 -2.77
N GLY A 60 -21.46 -21.25 -1.55
CA GLY A 60 -22.00 -21.85 -0.33
C GLY A 60 -23.54 -21.85 -0.27
N GLN A 61 -24.12 -23.00 0.07
CA GLN A 61 -25.54 -23.12 0.38
C GLN A 61 -25.80 -22.58 1.80
N TRP A 62 -26.09 -21.28 1.88
CA TRP A 62 -26.37 -20.61 3.15
C TRP A 62 -27.84 -20.86 3.53
N ASN A 63 -28.08 -21.88 4.36
CA ASN A 63 -29.40 -22.45 4.68
C ASN A 63 -30.50 -21.50 5.20
N ARG A 64 -30.20 -20.21 5.48
CA ARG A 64 -31.14 -19.08 5.68
C ARG A 64 -30.36 -17.89 6.25
N GLY A 65 -29.52 -17.24 5.44
CA GLY A 65 -28.77 -16.08 5.92
C GLY A 65 -27.81 -15.50 4.90
N LYS A 66 -27.32 -14.28 5.19
CA LYS A 66 -26.23 -13.66 4.42
C LYS A 66 -24.97 -14.48 4.63
N ALA A 67 -24.21 -14.68 3.55
CA ALA A 67 -22.94 -15.37 3.60
C ALA A 67 -21.99 -14.73 4.65
N PRO A 68 -21.22 -15.54 5.40
CA PRO A 68 -20.29 -15.04 6.41
C PRO A 68 -19.32 -14.00 5.85
N LYS A 69 -19.05 -12.94 6.62
CA LYS A 69 -18.07 -11.93 6.26
C LYS A 69 -16.69 -12.39 6.71
N ILE A 70 -16.00 -13.11 5.83
CA ILE A 70 -14.61 -13.52 6.07
C ILE A 70 -13.70 -12.30 5.88
N PRO A 71 -12.86 -11.95 6.88
CA PRO A 71 -11.93 -10.84 6.73
C PRO A 71 -10.87 -11.16 5.66
N PRO A 72 -10.42 -10.15 4.89
CA PRO A 72 -9.35 -10.36 3.94
C PRO A 72 -8.04 -10.68 4.67
N PHE A 73 -7.14 -11.38 3.98
CA PHE A 73 -5.80 -11.65 4.51
C PHE A 73 -5.11 -10.32 4.92
N PRO A 74 -4.40 -10.25 6.06
CA PRO A 74 -3.72 -9.02 6.47
C PRO A 74 -2.58 -8.70 5.49
N ARG A 75 -2.74 -7.63 4.69
CA ARG A 75 -1.74 -7.17 3.71
C ARG A 75 -1.08 -5.87 4.15
N PRO A 76 0.21 -5.64 3.82
CA PRO A 76 0.87 -4.37 4.03
C PRO A 76 0.17 -3.31 3.19
N LYS A 77 -0.17 -2.20 3.85
CA LYS A 77 -0.79 -1.05 3.18
C LYS A 77 0.33 -0.08 2.84
N SER A 78 0.45 0.27 1.57
CA SER A 78 1.31 1.36 1.17
C SER A 78 0.81 2.65 1.82
N HIS A 79 1.67 3.27 2.64
CA HIS A 79 1.43 4.59 3.21
C HIS A 79 1.38 5.68 2.13
N ALA A 80 1.65 5.35 0.86
CA ALA A 80 1.57 6.28 -0.27
C ALA A 80 0.16 6.84 -0.55
N LYS A 81 -0.88 6.41 0.20
CA LYS A 81 -2.23 7.01 0.17
C LYS A 81 -2.75 7.45 1.55
N SER A 82 -1.88 7.70 2.52
CA SER A 82 -2.25 8.56 3.67
C SER A 82 -2.35 10.04 3.29
N THR A 83 -2.07 10.39 2.04
CA THR A 83 -2.71 11.53 1.38
C THR A 83 -4.20 11.23 1.17
N LYS A 84 -4.95 11.17 2.28
CA LYS A 84 -6.24 11.85 2.26
C LYS A 84 -5.91 13.23 1.73
N LYS A 85 -6.12 13.48 0.42
CA LYS A 85 -6.25 14.84 -0.09
C LYS A 85 -7.13 15.51 0.97
N PRO A 86 -6.69 16.55 1.71
CA PRO A 86 -7.61 17.26 2.55
C PRO A 86 -8.76 17.60 1.62
N ALA A 87 -9.95 17.09 1.93
CA ALA A 87 -11.13 17.21 1.07
C ALA A 87 -11.10 18.63 0.54
N ALA A 88 -10.96 18.81 -0.79
CA ALA A 88 -10.65 20.09 -1.38
C ALA A 88 -11.54 21.13 -0.69
N LYS A 89 -10.92 21.97 0.16
CA LYS A 89 -11.68 22.89 1.00
C LYS A 89 -12.46 23.72 0.01
N ARG A 90 -13.79 23.53 -0.04
CA ARG A 90 -14.66 24.28 -0.95
C ARG A 90 -14.24 25.75 -0.83
N PRO A 91 -14.01 26.46 -1.95
CA PRO A 91 -13.60 27.86 -1.89
C PRO A 91 -14.58 28.61 -0.98
N ALA A 92 -14.05 29.37 -0.02
CA ALA A 92 -14.86 30.07 0.96
C ALA A 92 -15.85 30.99 0.23
N THR A 93 -17.12 30.96 0.62
CA THR A 93 -18.13 31.86 0.05
C THR A 93 -17.80 33.30 0.40
N VAL A 94 -18.21 34.24 -0.46
CA VAL A 94 -17.98 35.69 -0.26
C VAL A 94 -18.47 36.17 1.11
N ARG A 95 -19.58 35.61 1.60
CA ARG A 95 -20.10 35.86 2.95
C ARG A 95 -19.13 35.45 4.07
N ALA A 96 -18.47 34.31 3.93
CA ALA A 96 -17.49 33.81 4.92
C ALA A 96 -16.23 34.68 4.93
N LEU A 97 -15.79 35.16 3.75
CA LEU A 97 -14.69 36.12 3.65
C LEU A 97 -15.06 37.46 4.30
N TYR A 98 -16.25 38.00 4.00
CA TYR A 98 -16.72 39.25 4.59
C TYR A 98 -16.75 39.19 6.12
N GLN A 99 -17.31 38.11 6.70
CA GLN A 99 -17.35 37.91 8.15
C GLN A 99 -15.97 37.77 8.80
N HIS A 100 -14.99 37.22 8.08
CA HIS A 100 -13.62 37.11 8.57
C HIS A 100 -12.94 38.48 8.64
N PHE A 101 -13.14 39.34 7.64
CA PHE A 101 -12.57 40.68 7.58
C PHE A 101 -13.37 41.73 8.36
N SER A 102 -14.66 41.48 8.62
CA SER A 102 -15.53 42.40 9.36
C SER A 102 -15.47 42.22 10.88
N ARG A 103 -14.70 41.24 11.39
CA ARG A 103 -14.40 41.14 12.83
C ARG A 103 -13.38 42.21 13.20
N ARG A 104 -13.87 43.43 13.43
CA ARG A 104 -13.26 44.41 14.33
C ARG A 104 -14.14 44.53 15.56
#